data_AF-A0A523ZW33-F1
#
_entry.id   AF-A0A523ZW33-F1
#
_cell.length_a   1.000
_cell.length_b   1.000
_cell.length_c   1.000
_cell.angle_alpha   90.00
_cell.angle_beta   90.00
_cell.angle_gamma   90.00
#
_symmetry.space_group_name_H-M   'P 1'
#
loop_
_entity.id
_entity.type
_entity.pdbx_description
1 polymer ?
#
loop_
_entity_poly.entity_id
_entity_poly.type
_entity_poly.pdbx_seq_one_letter_code
_entity_poly.pdbx_strand_id
1 'polypeptide(L)'
;MTKIRSRPLQATQRKTGIAEVLGEAKETCKDCHPLTPMICVTRCNIWKLKNELRKLDRKMKNPNFVTNLLNTLKNRRRLQLLETLSKGRYSMIRLQQKLKKLGYYHSRRTIAKEYVAPLIEVGLVEENHNNCHTTVFGCKLNELIKDFNDIGQLLPPHSECYEEKTVKALFESSKTYEELEFLIPTESLSRVLKRLHVANLITKDDQNNYIFYFKTRRDPQQEKLSPTEKRVHQSIPEEGITAKKLANKTNISLRRTYKYLRKLRGKKLTFKRKRPKTYALTKEGTQIARLLEKIRVLLIEFAQASAEITT
;
A
#
# COMPACT_ATOMS: atom_id res chain seq x y z
N MET A 1 -3.81 52.42 5.36
CA MET A 1 -4.32 51.09 5.81
C MET A 1 -4.43 50.16 4.62
N THR A 2 -3.36 49.45 4.30
CA THR A 2 -3.29 48.54 3.15
C THR A 2 -3.96 47.22 3.52
N LYS A 3 -5.11 46.91 2.90
CA LYS A 3 -5.81 45.63 3.07
C LYS A 3 -4.92 44.49 2.56
N ILE A 4 -4.27 43.76 3.47
CA ILE A 4 -3.66 42.46 3.15
C ILE A 4 -4.82 41.51 2.82
N ARG A 5 -5.13 41.38 1.52
CA ARG A 5 -6.01 40.32 1.01
C ARG A 5 -5.31 38.98 1.23
N SER A 6 -5.59 38.34 2.37
CA SER A 6 -5.23 36.94 2.59
C SER A 6 -6.05 36.08 1.63
N ARG A 7 -5.45 35.66 0.52
CA ARG A 7 -6.01 34.59 -0.31
C ARG A 7 -6.16 33.34 0.57
N PRO A 8 -7.30 32.62 0.51
CA PRO A 8 -7.44 31.35 1.22
C PRO A 8 -6.51 30.32 0.58
N LEU A 9 -5.42 29.98 1.30
CA LEU A 9 -4.38 29.02 0.90
C LEU A 9 -4.90 27.62 0.55
N GLN A 10 -6.12 27.27 0.97
CA GLN A 10 -6.72 25.96 0.72
C GLN A 10 -7.01 25.67 -0.75
N ALA A 11 -7.17 26.70 -1.60
CA ALA A 11 -7.40 26.50 -3.03
C ALA A 11 -6.09 26.30 -3.82
N THR A 12 -5.02 27.03 -3.45
CA THR A 12 -3.73 27.02 -4.15
C THR A 12 -2.87 25.79 -3.81
N GLN A 13 -2.98 25.25 -2.59
CA GLN A 13 -2.17 24.11 -2.11
C GLN A 13 -2.53 22.73 -2.72
N ARG A 14 -3.55 22.66 -3.59
CA ARG A 14 -4.04 21.37 -4.13
C ARG A 14 -3.11 20.73 -5.16
N LYS A 15 -2.22 21.49 -5.84
CA LYS A 15 -1.40 20.97 -6.95
C LYS A 15 0.12 21.13 -6.81
N THR A 16 0.60 22.05 -5.97
CA THR A 16 2.03 22.39 -5.77
C THR A 16 2.68 21.51 -4.69
N GLY A 17 3.96 21.17 -4.82
CA GLY A 17 4.69 20.36 -3.83
C GLY A 17 4.81 21.08 -2.49
N ILE A 18 4.89 20.35 -1.36
CA ILE A 18 4.98 21.00 -0.03
C ILE A 18 6.25 21.84 0.10
N ALA A 19 7.35 21.44 -0.55
CA ALA A 19 8.60 22.19 -0.60
C ALA A 19 8.44 23.54 -1.31
N GLU A 20 7.72 23.58 -2.43
CA GLU A 20 7.43 24.83 -3.16
C GLU A 20 6.56 25.77 -2.32
N VAL A 21 5.52 25.22 -1.68
CA VAL A 21 4.67 25.98 -0.74
C VAL A 21 5.47 26.55 0.42
N LEU A 22 6.48 25.83 0.91
CA LEU A 22 7.36 26.31 1.98
C LEU A 22 8.36 27.36 1.49
N GLY A 23 8.91 27.22 0.29
CA GLY A 23 9.78 28.21 -0.33
C GLY A 23 9.08 29.56 -0.49
N GLU A 24 7.89 29.56 -1.11
CA GLU A 24 7.05 30.76 -1.26
C GLU A 24 6.68 31.35 0.11
N ALA A 25 6.37 30.51 1.09
CA ALA A 25 6.04 30.93 2.44
C ALA A 25 7.24 31.53 3.18
N LYS A 26 8.47 31.04 2.95
CA LYS A 26 9.70 31.60 3.53
C LYS A 26 9.96 33.00 2.98
N GLU A 27 9.91 33.18 1.67
CA GLU A 27 10.08 34.51 1.05
C GLU A 27 9.01 35.50 1.51
N THR A 28 7.74 35.11 1.47
CA THR A 28 6.63 35.96 1.96
C THR A 28 6.78 36.33 3.45
N CYS A 29 7.39 35.46 4.25
CA CYS A 29 7.61 35.73 5.67
C CYS A 29 8.78 36.69 5.94
N LYS A 30 9.81 36.70 5.09
CA LYS A 30 10.95 37.63 5.21
C LYS A 30 10.50 39.08 5.04
N ASP A 31 9.54 39.32 4.16
CA ASP A 31 8.98 40.64 3.90
C ASP A 31 7.85 41.01 4.87
N CYS A 32 7.51 40.13 5.81
CA CYS A 32 6.38 40.32 6.72
C CYS A 32 6.78 41.16 7.95
N HIS A 33 6.10 42.30 8.13
CA HIS A 33 6.30 43.21 9.25
C HIS A 33 5.04 43.28 10.12
N PRO A 34 4.76 42.27 10.98
CA PRO A 34 3.57 42.28 11.81
C PRO A 34 3.70 43.31 12.93
N LEU A 35 2.61 44.04 13.23
CA LEU A 35 2.60 45.04 14.31
C LEU A 35 2.91 44.43 15.68
N THR A 36 2.57 43.15 15.89
CA THR A 36 2.95 42.37 17.08
C THR A 36 3.14 40.89 16.73
N PRO A 37 3.96 40.14 17.48
CA PRO A 37 4.09 38.69 17.33
C PRO A 37 2.75 37.94 17.40
N MET A 38 1.80 38.44 18.19
CA MET A 38 0.47 37.83 18.35
C MET A 38 -0.37 37.86 17.06
N ILE A 39 -0.18 38.85 16.19
CA ILE A 39 -0.84 38.88 14.88
C ILE A 39 -0.31 37.75 14.00
N CYS A 40 1.00 37.47 14.06
CA CYS A 40 1.59 36.35 13.32
C CYS A 40 1.00 35.02 13.81
N VAL A 41 0.97 34.79 15.11
CA VAL A 41 0.42 33.55 15.71
C VAL A 41 -1.06 33.35 15.36
N THR A 42 -1.89 34.39 15.47
CA THR A 42 -3.35 34.25 15.35
C THR A 42 -3.86 34.33 13.91
N ARG A 43 -3.21 35.14 13.05
CA ARG A 43 -3.72 35.50 11.72
C ARG A 43 -2.82 35.08 10.56
N CYS A 44 -1.54 34.74 10.78
CA CYS A 44 -0.66 34.34 9.69
C CYS A 44 -0.87 32.87 9.28
N ASN A 45 -1.18 32.66 8.01
CA ASN A 45 -1.35 31.30 7.47
C ASN A 45 -0.02 30.55 7.33
N ILE A 46 1.10 31.27 7.15
CA ILE A 46 2.44 30.67 7.13
C ILE A 46 2.79 30.14 8.52
N TRP A 47 2.50 30.92 9.56
CA TRP A 47 2.69 30.46 10.94
C TRP A 47 1.83 29.22 11.24
N LYS A 48 0.56 29.22 10.81
CA LYS A 48 -0.34 28.06 10.96
C LYS A 48 0.20 26.81 10.28
N LEU A 49 0.67 26.93 9.04
CA LEU A 49 1.30 25.83 8.29
C LEU A 49 2.56 25.31 9.01
N LYS A 50 3.47 26.20 9.43
CA LYS A 50 4.66 25.82 10.20
C LYS A 50 4.29 25.09 11.51
N ASN A 51 3.25 25.56 12.20
CA ASN A 51 2.76 24.93 13.42
C ASN A 51 2.13 23.55 13.17
N GLU A 52 1.34 23.41 12.10
CA GLU A 52 0.80 22.11 11.66
C GLU A 52 1.93 21.11 11.37
N LEU A 53 2.97 21.54 10.64
CA LEU A 53 4.12 20.68 10.32
C LEU A 53 4.90 20.26 11.57
N ARG A 54 5.14 21.17 12.52
CA ARG A 54 5.77 20.82 13.81
C ARG A 54 4.95 19.82 14.62
N LYS A 55 3.62 19.94 14.62
CA LYS A 55 2.74 18.97 15.30
C LYS A 55 2.75 17.63 14.58
N LEU A 56 2.78 17.62 13.25
CA LEU A 56 2.86 16.41 12.44
C LEU A 56 4.19 15.69 12.69
N ASP A 57 5.32 16.39 12.70
CA ASP A 57 6.64 15.83 13.02
C ASP A 57 6.62 15.07 14.36
N ARG A 58 6.06 15.69 15.41
CA ARG A 58 5.91 15.03 16.73
C ARG A 58 5.09 13.74 16.64
N LYS A 59 4.05 13.69 15.82
CA LYS A 59 3.24 12.49 15.59
C LYS A 59 4.00 11.43 14.80
N MET A 60 4.75 11.85 13.78
CA MET A 60 5.53 10.96 12.91
C MET A 60 6.70 10.28 13.64
N LYS A 61 7.20 10.86 14.73
CA LYS A 61 8.20 10.22 15.61
C LYS A 61 7.68 8.97 16.33
N ASN A 62 6.37 8.73 16.37
CA ASN A 62 5.82 7.49 16.88
C ASN A 62 6.19 6.33 15.94
N PRO A 63 6.86 5.25 16.41
CA PRO A 63 7.25 4.13 15.56
C PRO A 63 6.04 3.44 14.88
N ASN A 64 4.86 3.53 15.50
CA ASN A 64 3.62 2.98 14.98
C ASN A 64 2.82 3.97 14.11
N PHE A 65 3.37 5.15 13.81
CA PHE A 65 2.66 6.20 13.07
C PHE A 65 2.13 5.69 11.72
N VAL A 66 2.97 5.02 10.93
CA VAL A 66 2.57 4.49 9.61
C VAL A 66 1.47 3.45 9.74
N THR A 67 1.59 2.54 10.71
CA THR A 67 0.57 1.53 11.01
C THR A 67 -0.76 2.17 11.40
N ASN A 68 -0.73 3.16 12.29
CA ASN A 68 -1.90 3.90 12.74
C ASN A 68 -2.54 4.70 11.58
N LEU A 69 -1.72 5.28 10.70
CA LEU A 69 -2.20 6.01 9.53
C LEU A 69 -2.93 5.07 8.59
N LEU A 70 -2.31 3.98 8.18
CA LEU A 70 -2.93 3.00 7.27
C LEU A 70 -4.19 2.38 7.89
N ASN A 71 -4.17 2.03 9.17
CA ASN A 71 -5.37 1.56 9.88
C ASN A 71 -6.48 2.62 9.96
N THR A 72 -6.12 3.90 10.04
CA THR A 72 -7.10 5.00 9.97
C THR A 72 -7.74 5.10 8.59
N LEU A 73 -6.95 4.97 7.52
CA LEU A 73 -7.43 5.03 6.14
C LEU A 73 -8.27 3.82 5.74
N LYS A 74 -8.02 2.64 6.33
CA LYS A 74 -8.83 1.42 6.09
C LYS A 74 -10.27 1.53 6.60
N ASN A 75 -10.61 2.57 7.37
CA ASN A 75 -11.99 2.76 7.83
C ASN A 75 -12.79 3.67 6.89
N ARG A 76 -13.76 3.09 6.18
CA ARG A 76 -14.63 3.81 5.22
C ARG A 76 -15.30 5.05 5.81
N ARG A 77 -15.77 4.99 7.06
CA ARG A 77 -16.45 6.14 7.71
C ARG A 77 -15.48 7.28 7.98
N ARG A 78 -14.22 6.96 8.34
CA ARG A 78 -13.16 7.96 8.54
C ARG A 78 -12.77 8.63 7.23
N LEU A 79 -12.70 7.88 6.13
CA LEU A 79 -12.46 8.45 4.79
C LEU A 79 -13.58 9.40 4.37
N GLN A 80 -14.85 9.01 4.54
CA GLN A 80 -16.00 9.89 4.24
C GLN A 80 -16.01 11.17 5.08
N LEU A 81 -15.59 11.08 6.35
CA LEU A 81 -15.40 12.25 7.20
C LEU A 81 -14.22 13.11 6.74
N LEU A 82 -13.10 12.51 6.37
CA LEU A 82 -11.94 13.23 5.84
C LEU A 82 -12.33 14.02 4.59
N GLU A 83 -13.06 13.40 3.66
CA GLU A 83 -13.58 14.04 2.45
C GLU A 83 -14.60 15.15 2.76
N THR A 84 -15.40 14.97 3.81
CA THR A 84 -16.34 16.00 4.28
C THR A 84 -15.61 17.21 4.85
N LEU A 85 -14.59 16.96 5.68
CA LEU A 85 -13.79 17.96 6.37
C LEU A 85 -12.86 18.71 5.40
N SER A 86 -12.45 18.11 4.28
CA SER A 86 -11.65 18.79 3.25
C SER A 86 -12.41 19.91 2.53
N LYS A 87 -13.75 19.91 2.66
CA LYS A 87 -14.66 20.93 2.10
C LYS A 87 -14.93 22.10 3.04
N GLY A 88 -14.47 22.07 4.30
CA GLY A 88 -14.66 23.18 5.24
C GLY A 88 -14.58 22.80 6.72
N ARG A 89 -14.95 23.74 7.59
CA ARG A 89 -14.95 23.55 9.05
C ARG A 89 -16.31 23.10 9.55
N TYR A 90 -16.35 22.11 10.44
CA TYR A 90 -17.59 21.54 10.94
C TYR A 90 -17.56 21.33 12.44
N SER A 91 -18.62 21.76 13.12
CA SER A 91 -18.88 21.35 14.49
C SER A 91 -19.33 19.89 14.56
N MET A 92 -19.18 19.27 15.73
CA MET A 92 -19.63 17.89 15.94
C MET A 92 -21.12 17.67 15.63
N ILE A 93 -21.95 18.70 15.86
CA ILE A 93 -23.39 18.67 15.52
C ILE A 93 -23.58 18.58 14.00
N ARG A 94 -22.86 19.41 13.24
CA ARG A 94 -22.92 19.38 11.76
C ARG A 94 -22.36 18.09 11.19
N LEU A 95 -21.28 17.55 11.77
CA LEU A 95 -20.73 16.26 11.38
C LEU A 95 -21.73 15.12 11.61
N GLN A 96 -22.39 15.10 12.77
CA GLN A 96 -23.43 14.11 13.06
C GLN A 96 -24.60 14.21 12.06
N GLN A 97 -25.06 15.42 11.73
CA GLN A 97 -26.12 15.62 10.73
C GLN A 97 -25.70 15.11 9.34
N LYS A 98 -24.46 15.38 8.91
CA LYS A 98 -23.94 14.87 7.63
C LYS A 98 -23.84 13.35 7.62
N LEU A 99 -23.35 12.74 8.69
CA LEU A 99 -23.28 11.29 8.82
C LEU A 99 -24.67 10.63 8.80
N LYS A 100 -25.67 11.23 9.45
CA LYS A 100 -27.07 10.76 9.37
C LYS A 100 -27.60 10.75 7.94
N LYS A 101 -27.29 11.78 7.14
CA LYS A 101 -27.67 11.83 5.70
C LYS A 101 -27.00 10.72 4.88
N LEU A 102 -25.87 10.19 5.33
CA LEU A 102 -25.18 9.05 4.72
C LEU A 102 -25.63 7.70 5.31
N GLY A 103 -26.67 7.68 6.15
CA GLY A 103 -27.21 6.46 6.77
C GLY A 103 -26.56 6.07 8.10
N TYR A 104 -25.66 6.89 8.66
CA TYR A 104 -24.97 6.58 9.93
C TYR A 104 -25.59 7.32 11.12
N TYR A 105 -26.27 6.56 11.98
CA TYR A 105 -26.94 7.08 13.17
C TYR A 105 -26.09 6.83 14.42
N HIS A 106 -25.03 7.60 14.59
CA HIS A 106 -24.14 7.49 15.75
C HIS A 106 -24.24 8.68 16.70
N SER A 107 -23.96 8.41 17.98
CA SER A 107 -23.87 9.45 19.00
C SER A 107 -22.68 10.37 18.72
N ARG A 108 -22.74 11.62 19.19
CA ARG A 108 -21.61 12.56 19.10
C ARG A 108 -20.35 12.01 19.77
N ARG A 109 -20.51 11.28 20.90
CA ARG A 109 -19.41 10.60 21.60
C ARG A 109 -18.75 9.55 20.73
N THR A 110 -19.53 8.72 20.04
CA THR A 110 -19.02 7.71 19.10
C THR A 110 -18.30 8.37 17.94
N ILE A 111 -18.86 9.43 17.36
CA ILE A 111 -18.23 10.14 16.24
C ILE A 111 -16.89 10.75 16.68
N ALA A 112 -16.86 11.40 17.84
CA ALA A 112 -15.66 11.99 18.39
C ALA A 112 -14.58 10.93 18.65
N LYS A 113 -14.91 9.84 19.35
CA LYS A 113 -13.95 8.83 19.79
C LYS A 113 -13.52 7.87 18.68
N GLU A 114 -14.46 7.36 17.89
CA GLU A 114 -14.18 6.26 16.96
C GLU A 114 -13.75 6.75 15.57
N TYR A 115 -14.11 7.99 15.20
CA TYR A 115 -13.86 8.50 13.85
C TYR A 115 -12.96 9.74 13.83
N VAL A 116 -13.26 10.75 14.64
CA VAL A 116 -12.52 12.01 14.64
C VAL A 116 -11.19 11.89 15.36
N ALA A 117 -11.16 11.30 16.56
CA ALA A 117 -9.93 11.17 17.33
C ALA A 117 -8.81 10.41 16.59
N PRO A 118 -9.07 9.28 15.90
CA PRO A 118 -8.03 8.60 15.10
C PRO A 118 -7.48 9.48 13.97
N LEU A 119 -8.34 10.26 13.29
CA LEU A 119 -7.91 11.21 12.26
C LEU A 119 -7.04 12.34 12.84
N ILE A 120 -7.38 12.81 14.05
CA ILE A 120 -6.57 13.79 14.77
C ILE A 120 -5.23 13.17 15.18
N GLU A 121 -5.23 11.97 15.76
CA GLU A 121 -4.03 11.27 16.24
C GLU A 121 -2.96 11.13 15.16
N VAL A 122 -3.35 10.78 13.93
CA VAL A 122 -2.44 10.68 12.78
C VAL A 122 -2.26 12.00 12.01
N GLY A 123 -2.78 13.11 12.52
CA GLY A 123 -2.52 14.45 12.01
C GLY A 123 -3.25 14.82 10.73
N LEU A 124 -4.31 14.10 10.37
CA LEU A 124 -5.15 14.39 9.19
C LEU A 124 -6.19 15.47 9.47
N VAL A 125 -6.61 15.59 10.72
CA VAL A 125 -7.65 16.53 11.17
C VAL A 125 -7.12 17.31 12.38
N GLU A 126 -7.52 18.58 12.48
CA GLU A 126 -7.35 19.40 13.68
C GLU A 126 -8.70 19.87 14.22
N GLU A 127 -8.77 19.96 15.54
CA GLU A 127 -9.90 20.53 16.27
C GLU A 127 -9.51 21.89 16.86
N ASN A 128 -10.26 22.93 16.49
CA ASN A 128 -10.09 24.29 16.99
C ASN A 128 -11.47 24.83 17.40
N HIS A 129 -11.62 25.29 18.66
CA HIS A 129 -12.85 25.90 19.18
C HIS A 129 -14.13 25.12 18.81
N ASN A 130 -14.17 23.82 19.12
CA ASN A 130 -15.27 22.89 18.83
C ASN A 130 -15.59 22.66 17.34
N ASN A 131 -14.68 23.05 16.43
CA ASN A 131 -14.79 22.77 15.01
C ASN A 131 -13.62 21.91 14.53
N CYS A 132 -13.94 20.88 13.76
CA CYS A 132 -12.97 20.03 13.11
C CYS A 132 -12.74 20.51 11.66
N HIS A 133 -11.52 20.35 11.17
CA HIS A 133 -11.14 20.61 9.79
C HIS A 133 -9.89 19.81 9.40
N THR A 134 -9.67 19.59 8.11
CA THR A 134 -8.46 18.89 7.65
C THR A 134 -7.22 19.76 7.75
N THR A 135 -6.10 19.14 8.11
CA THR A 135 -4.77 19.73 8.00
C THR A 135 -4.32 19.76 6.53
N VAL A 136 -3.22 20.45 6.23
CA VAL A 136 -2.62 20.40 4.88
C VAL A 136 -2.22 18.97 4.49
N PHE A 137 -1.66 18.21 5.44
CA PHE A 137 -1.36 16.79 5.25
C PHE A 137 -2.62 15.97 4.97
N GLY A 138 -3.68 16.17 5.76
CA GLY A 138 -4.97 15.53 5.55
C GLY A 138 -5.60 15.84 4.19
N CYS A 139 -5.53 17.08 3.73
CA CYS A 139 -5.99 17.48 2.40
C CYS A 139 -5.23 16.77 1.28
N LYS A 140 -3.88 16.79 1.33
CA LYS A 140 -3.03 16.13 0.34
C LYS A 140 -3.28 14.63 0.29
N LEU A 141 -3.38 13.99 1.45
CA LEU A 141 -3.67 12.57 1.53
C LEU A 141 -5.07 12.24 1.02
N ASN A 142 -6.09 13.06 1.35
CA ASN A 142 -7.44 12.89 0.84
C ASN A 142 -7.51 12.95 -0.69
N GLU A 143 -6.79 13.89 -1.31
CA GLU A 143 -6.71 13.98 -2.78
C GLU A 143 -6.02 12.77 -3.41
N LEU A 144 -5.03 12.20 -2.72
CA LEU A 144 -4.29 11.04 -3.18
C LEU A 144 -5.12 9.75 -3.13
N ILE A 145 -6.01 9.62 -2.15
CA ILE A 145 -6.82 8.41 -1.93
C ILE A 145 -8.25 8.50 -2.46
N LYS A 146 -8.69 9.65 -3.00
CA LYS A 146 -10.08 9.87 -3.46
C LYS A 146 -10.56 8.86 -4.51
N ASP A 147 -9.63 8.36 -5.32
CA ASP A 147 -9.90 7.38 -6.38
C ASP A 147 -9.90 5.94 -5.85
N PHE A 148 -9.65 5.75 -4.55
CA PHE A 148 -9.47 4.46 -3.87
C PHE A 148 -10.44 4.30 -2.70
N ASN A 149 -11.73 4.35 -2.98
CA ASN A 149 -12.78 4.31 -1.94
C ASN A 149 -12.91 2.95 -1.23
N ASP A 150 -12.26 1.90 -1.73
CA ASP A 150 -12.42 0.51 -1.27
C ASP A 150 -11.20 -0.08 -0.55
N ILE A 151 -10.22 0.75 -0.16
CA ILE A 151 -9.02 0.28 0.57
C ILE A 151 -9.40 -0.57 1.80
N GLY A 152 -10.44 -0.15 2.53
CA GLY A 152 -10.94 -0.86 3.71
C GLY A 152 -11.65 -2.20 3.43
N GLN A 153 -12.07 -2.43 2.18
CA GLN A 153 -12.61 -3.72 1.74
C GLN A 153 -11.49 -4.68 1.33
N LEU A 154 -10.40 -4.12 0.80
CA LEU A 154 -9.27 -4.88 0.25
C LEU A 154 -8.24 -5.27 1.33
N LEU A 155 -8.06 -4.42 2.34
CA LEU A 155 -7.07 -4.59 3.40
C LEU A 155 -7.75 -4.56 4.78
N PRO A 156 -7.41 -5.49 5.69
CA PRO A 156 -8.09 -5.59 6.97
C PRO A 156 -7.79 -4.38 7.86
N PRO A 157 -8.81 -3.78 8.48
CA PRO A 157 -8.59 -2.74 9.48
C PRO A 157 -7.99 -3.37 10.75
N HIS A 158 -7.19 -2.59 11.49
CA HIS A 158 -6.55 -3.01 12.74
C HIS A 158 -5.57 -4.18 12.58
N SER A 159 -4.80 -4.18 11.49
CA SER A 159 -3.69 -5.12 11.31
C SER A 159 -2.35 -4.45 11.61
N GLU A 160 -1.33 -5.28 11.86
CA GLU A 160 0.10 -4.90 11.93
C GLU A 160 0.71 -4.54 10.56
N CYS A 161 -0.16 -4.17 9.62
CA CYS A 161 0.13 -3.87 8.23
C CYS A 161 0.88 -4.99 7.48
N TYR A 162 0.62 -6.24 7.82
CA TYR A 162 1.27 -7.38 7.15
C TYR A 162 0.86 -7.49 5.69
N GLU A 163 -0.43 -7.30 5.39
CA GLU A 163 -0.93 -7.26 4.02
C GLU A 163 -0.23 -6.18 3.18
N GLU A 164 -0.06 -4.97 3.73
CA GLU A 164 0.62 -3.85 3.09
C GLU A 164 2.11 -4.12 2.90
N LYS A 165 2.79 -4.73 3.89
CA LYS A 165 4.19 -5.15 3.78
C LYS A 165 4.37 -6.19 2.68
N THR A 166 3.49 -7.20 2.61
CA THR A 166 3.53 -8.23 1.57
C THR A 166 3.26 -7.62 0.19
N VAL A 167 2.26 -6.76 0.04
CA VAL A 167 1.96 -6.08 -1.24
C VAL A 167 3.14 -5.22 -1.68
N LYS A 168 3.76 -4.47 -0.76
CA LYS A 168 4.97 -3.69 -1.06
C LYS A 168 6.13 -4.57 -1.52
N ALA A 169 6.38 -5.67 -0.83
CA ALA A 169 7.43 -6.61 -1.18
C ALA A 169 7.21 -7.22 -2.57
N LEU A 170 5.96 -7.57 -2.90
CA LEU A 170 5.60 -8.13 -4.20
C LEU A 170 5.57 -7.10 -5.33
N PHE A 171 5.60 -5.80 -5.01
CA PHE A 171 5.68 -4.73 -5.99
C PHE A 171 7.06 -4.64 -6.65
N GLU A 172 8.12 -5.01 -5.91
CA GLU A 172 9.49 -5.05 -6.42
C GLU A 172 9.68 -6.24 -7.36
N SER A 173 9.25 -7.43 -6.93
CA SER A 173 9.35 -8.66 -7.70
C SER A 173 8.43 -9.75 -7.15
N SER A 174 8.18 -10.80 -7.93
CA SER A 174 7.50 -11.99 -7.42
C SER A 174 8.35 -12.67 -6.35
N LYS A 175 7.74 -13.09 -5.23
CA LYS A 175 8.47 -13.71 -4.11
C LYS A 175 7.95 -15.11 -3.77
N THR A 176 8.81 -15.95 -3.21
CA THR A 176 8.42 -17.27 -2.68
C THR A 176 7.78 -17.16 -1.30
N TYR A 177 7.21 -18.27 -0.80
CA TYR A 177 6.73 -18.31 0.58
C TYR A 177 7.86 -18.05 1.58
N GLU A 178 9.01 -18.70 1.37
CA GLU A 178 10.18 -18.59 2.23
C GLU A 178 10.74 -17.16 2.25
N GLU A 179 10.75 -16.48 1.09
CA GLU A 179 11.17 -15.08 1.01
C GLU A 179 10.23 -14.12 1.75
N LEU A 180 8.92 -14.42 1.76
CA LEU A 180 7.93 -13.61 2.50
C LEU A 180 7.95 -13.89 4.00
N GLU A 181 8.41 -15.07 4.42
CA GLU A 181 8.55 -15.45 5.83
C GLU A 181 9.58 -14.59 6.57
N PHE A 182 10.59 -14.08 5.87
CA PHE A 182 11.55 -13.13 6.44
C PHE A 182 10.94 -11.74 6.71
N LEU A 183 9.77 -11.41 6.13
CA LEU A 183 9.17 -10.08 6.23
C LEU A 183 8.04 -9.99 7.27
N ILE A 184 7.31 -11.08 7.47
CA ILE A 184 6.17 -11.14 8.39
C ILE A 184 6.17 -12.47 9.16
N PRO A 185 5.62 -12.52 10.39
CA PRO A 185 5.60 -13.74 11.20
C PRO A 185 4.96 -14.92 10.47
N THR A 186 5.61 -16.08 10.53
CA THR A 186 5.22 -17.31 9.83
C THR A 186 3.77 -17.72 10.14
N GLU A 187 3.34 -17.52 11.38
CA GLU A 187 1.99 -17.86 11.85
C GLU A 187 0.91 -17.02 11.15
N SER A 188 1.28 -15.81 10.71
CA SER A 188 0.38 -14.87 10.04
C SER A 188 0.45 -14.96 8.52
N LEU A 189 1.58 -15.39 7.95
CA LEU A 189 1.84 -15.38 6.50
C LEU A 189 0.78 -16.16 5.70
N SER A 190 0.42 -17.36 6.13
CA SER A 190 -0.59 -18.18 5.46
C SER A 190 -1.96 -17.48 5.40
N ARG A 191 -2.36 -16.82 6.48
CA ARG A 191 -3.62 -16.07 6.58
C ARG A 191 -3.57 -14.80 5.73
N VAL A 192 -2.46 -14.08 5.75
CA VAL A 192 -2.23 -12.87 4.93
C VAL A 192 -2.33 -13.21 3.44
N LEU A 193 -1.59 -14.23 2.98
CA LEU A 193 -1.64 -14.67 1.59
C LEU A 193 -3.05 -15.12 1.17
N LYS A 194 -3.76 -15.85 2.03
CA LYS A 194 -5.13 -16.25 1.77
C LYS A 194 -6.05 -15.04 1.58
N ARG A 195 -5.96 -14.03 2.45
CA ARG A 195 -6.77 -12.81 2.35
C ARG A 195 -6.46 -12.00 1.11
N LEU A 196 -5.17 -11.77 0.82
CA LEU A 196 -4.74 -11.06 -0.38
C LEU A 196 -5.19 -11.76 -1.66
N HIS A 197 -5.19 -13.10 -1.66
CA HIS A 197 -5.69 -13.88 -2.79
C HIS A 197 -7.22 -13.78 -2.92
N VAL A 198 -7.97 -13.86 -1.81
CA VAL A 198 -9.44 -13.69 -1.83
C VAL A 198 -9.82 -12.29 -2.27
N ALA A 199 -9.05 -11.28 -1.89
CA ALA A 199 -9.21 -9.88 -2.33
C ALA A 199 -8.65 -9.62 -3.74
N ASN A 200 -8.23 -10.66 -4.47
CA ASN A 200 -7.69 -10.57 -5.83
C ASN A 200 -6.49 -9.63 -5.98
N LEU A 201 -5.73 -9.38 -4.90
CA LEU A 201 -4.53 -8.53 -4.91
C LEU A 201 -3.27 -9.30 -5.32
N ILE A 202 -3.25 -10.60 -5.09
CA ILE A 202 -2.14 -11.46 -5.48
C ILE A 202 -2.63 -12.66 -6.28
N THR A 203 -1.80 -13.08 -7.22
CA THR A 203 -1.89 -14.37 -7.88
C THR A 203 -0.75 -15.26 -7.42
N LYS A 204 -1.03 -16.54 -7.40
CA LYS A 204 -0.01 -17.58 -7.24
C LYS A 204 0.24 -18.18 -8.62
N ASP A 205 1.48 -18.58 -8.93
CA ASP A 205 1.73 -19.34 -10.14
C ASP A 205 0.86 -20.61 -10.14
N ASP A 206 -0.03 -20.72 -11.13
CA ASP A 206 -1.03 -21.79 -11.31
C ASP A 206 -0.42 -23.18 -11.52
N GLN A 207 0.91 -23.26 -11.50
CA GLN A 207 1.63 -24.52 -11.48
C GLN A 207 1.53 -25.16 -10.09
N ASN A 208 0.35 -25.72 -9.78
CA ASN A 208 0.15 -26.75 -8.75
C ASN A 208 1.19 -27.87 -8.85
N ASN A 209 1.78 -28.05 -10.04
CA ASN A 209 2.98 -28.84 -10.27
C ASN A 209 4.24 -28.09 -9.84
N TYR A 210 4.50 -28.03 -8.53
CA TYR A 210 5.77 -27.55 -8.00
C TYR A 210 6.95 -28.47 -8.39
N ILE A 211 6.72 -29.62 -9.03
CA ILE A 211 7.76 -30.54 -9.49
C ILE A 211 7.98 -30.34 -10.99
N PHE A 212 9.18 -29.87 -11.33
CA PHE A 212 9.66 -29.70 -12.70
C PHE A 212 10.69 -30.77 -13.02
N TYR A 213 10.69 -31.22 -14.27
CA TYR A 213 11.64 -32.16 -14.82
C TYR A 213 12.61 -31.45 -15.76
N PHE A 214 13.89 -31.77 -15.62
CA PHE A 214 14.99 -31.15 -16.35
C PHE A 214 15.84 -32.24 -17.01
N LYS A 215 16.48 -31.90 -18.14
CA LYS A 215 17.50 -32.74 -18.77
C LYS A 215 18.79 -32.69 -17.97
N THR A 216 19.50 -33.80 -17.89
CA THR A 216 20.90 -33.79 -17.44
C THR A 216 21.83 -33.50 -18.62
N ARG A 217 23.10 -33.21 -18.34
CA ARG A 217 24.14 -33.05 -19.38
C ARG A 217 24.60 -34.36 -20.04
N ARG A 218 24.00 -35.50 -19.67
CA ARG A 218 24.40 -36.80 -20.23
C ARG A 218 23.91 -36.94 -21.66
N ASP A 219 24.72 -37.57 -22.50
CA ASP A 219 24.34 -37.85 -23.88
C ASP A 219 23.24 -38.93 -23.94
N PRO A 220 22.04 -38.61 -24.46
CA PRO A 220 20.97 -39.58 -24.63
C PRO A 220 21.26 -40.65 -25.70
N GLN A 221 22.27 -40.49 -26.56
CA GLN A 221 22.62 -41.50 -27.57
C GLN A 221 23.30 -42.74 -26.99
N GLN A 222 23.92 -42.63 -25.81
CA GLN A 222 24.57 -43.74 -25.12
C GLN A 222 23.57 -44.71 -24.46
N GLU A 223 22.28 -44.35 -24.42
CA GLU A 223 21.23 -45.10 -23.75
C GLU A 223 20.22 -45.67 -24.77
N LYS A 224 19.84 -46.95 -24.62
CA LYS A 224 18.79 -47.56 -25.45
C LYS A 224 17.43 -46.98 -25.05
N LEU A 225 16.95 -45.97 -25.79
CA LEU A 225 15.66 -45.30 -25.57
C LEU A 225 14.60 -45.84 -26.53
N SER A 226 13.42 -46.18 -26.00
CA SER A 226 12.26 -46.45 -26.86
C SER A 226 11.84 -45.18 -27.63
N PRO A 227 11.13 -45.30 -28.77
CA PRO A 227 10.68 -44.15 -29.55
C PRO A 227 9.88 -43.13 -28.71
N THR A 228 9.07 -43.63 -27.77
CA THR A 228 8.30 -42.76 -26.87
C THR A 228 9.15 -42.12 -25.77
N GLU A 229 10.14 -42.83 -25.23
CA GLU A 229 11.11 -42.25 -24.28
C GLU A 229 11.92 -41.13 -24.95
N LYS A 230 12.38 -41.34 -26.19
CA LYS A 230 13.12 -40.35 -26.96
C LYS A 230 12.29 -39.08 -27.18
N ARG A 231 11.03 -39.24 -27.60
CA ARG A 231 10.06 -38.14 -27.75
C ARG A 231 9.81 -37.36 -26.45
N VAL A 232 9.62 -38.08 -25.33
CA VAL A 232 9.45 -37.45 -24.01
C VAL A 232 10.70 -36.70 -23.60
N HIS A 233 11.88 -37.29 -23.76
CA HIS A 233 13.16 -36.64 -23.42
C HIS A 233 13.39 -35.39 -24.26
N GLN A 234 13.25 -35.47 -25.59
CA GLN A 234 13.44 -34.34 -26.50
C GLN A 234 12.50 -33.17 -26.18
N SER A 235 11.28 -33.45 -25.73
CA SER A 235 10.26 -32.45 -25.41
C SER A 235 10.52 -31.65 -24.12
N ILE A 236 11.49 -32.07 -23.29
CA ILE A 236 11.88 -31.36 -22.05
C ILE A 236 12.80 -30.18 -22.41
N PRO A 237 12.43 -28.92 -22.10
CA PRO A 237 13.31 -27.76 -22.28
C PRO A 237 14.36 -27.67 -21.17
N GLU A 238 15.41 -26.87 -21.39
CA GLU A 238 16.45 -26.62 -20.38
C GLU A 238 15.92 -25.91 -19.14
N GLU A 239 14.96 -25.00 -19.33
CA GLU A 239 14.22 -24.31 -18.26
C GLU A 239 13.34 -25.26 -17.43
N GLY A 240 13.19 -26.52 -17.85
CA GLY A 240 12.39 -27.53 -17.19
C GLY A 240 10.88 -27.45 -17.50
N ILE A 241 10.19 -28.57 -17.32
CA ILE A 241 8.76 -28.69 -17.65
C ILE A 241 8.01 -29.53 -16.61
N THR A 242 6.73 -29.21 -16.38
CA THR A 242 5.86 -30.00 -15.51
C THR A 242 5.33 -31.22 -16.23
N ALA A 243 5.00 -32.28 -15.48
CA ALA A 243 4.46 -33.52 -16.07
C ALA A 243 3.17 -33.28 -16.87
N LYS A 244 2.29 -32.36 -16.42
CA LYS A 244 1.05 -32.00 -17.13
C LYS A 244 1.33 -31.28 -18.46
N LYS A 245 2.20 -30.26 -18.45
CA LYS A 245 2.61 -29.58 -19.69
C LYS A 245 3.30 -30.53 -20.66
N LEU A 246 4.14 -31.44 -20.14
CA LEU A 246 4.83 -32.44 -20.94
C LEU A 246 3.85 -33.46 -21.55
N ALA A 247 2.88 -33.94 -20.77
CA ALA A 247 1.82 -34.85 -21.25
C ALA A 247 1.05 -34.25 -22.43
N ASN A 248 0.63 -32.99 -22.30
CA ASN A 248 -0.05 -32.27 -23.37
C ASN A 248 0.85 -32.09 -24.60
N LYS A 249 2.11 -31.70 -24.41
CA LYS A 249 3.08 -31.49 -25.51
C LYS A 249 3.43 -32.77 -26.26
N THR A 250 3.45 -33.91 -25.57
CA THR A 250 3.80 -35.22 -26.15
C THR A 250 2.59 -36.04 -26.57
N ASN A 251 1.38 -35.49 -26.39
CA ASN A 251 0.09 -36.12 -26.66
C ASN A 251 -0.04 -37.55 -26.07
N ILE A 252 0.38 -37.70 -24.81
CA ILE A 252 0.26 -38.95 -24.05
C ILE A 252 -0.42 -38.69 -22.71
N SER A 253 -1.12 -39.70 -22.19
CA SER A 253 -1.78 -39.61 -20.88
C SER A 253 -0.77 -39.29 -19.76
N LEU A 254 -1.18 -38.51 -18.76
CA LEU A 254 -0.36 -38.14 -17.61
C LEU A 254 0.28 -39.35 -16.91
N ARG A 255 -0.46 -40.46 -16.78
CA ARG A 255 0.04 -41.73 -16.22
C ARG A 255 1.24 -42.27 -17.01
N ARG A 256 1.15 -42.27 -18.35
CA ARG A 256 2.25 -42.69 -19.23
C ARG A 256 3.43 -41.71 -19.15
N THR A 257 3.18 -40.41 -19.06
CA THR A 257 4.23 -39.39 -18.87
C THR A 257 5.05 -39.69 -17.61
N TYR A 258 4.39 -39.94 -16.46
CA TYR A 258 5.09 -40.32 -15.23
C TYR A 258 5.88 -41.63 -15.36
N LYS A 259 5.31 -42.64 -16.05
CA LYS A 259 6.01 -43.89 -16.35
C LYS A 259 7.32 -43.64 -17.10
N TYR A 260 7.30 -42.84 -18.17
CA TYR A 260 8.50 -42.56 -18.95
C TYR A 260 9.49 -41.65 -18.22
N LEU A 261 9.02 -40.64 -17.49
CA LEU A 261 9.88 -39.81 -16.64
C LEU A 261 10.60 -40.63 -15.56
N ARG A 262 9.94 -41.65 -14.99
CA ARG A 262 10.59 -42.58 -14.04
C ARG A 262 11.70 -43.39 -14.70
N LYS A 263 11.47 -43.89 -15.92
CA LYS A 263 12.50 -44.63 -16.69
C LYS A 263 13.67 -43.73 -17.08
N LEU A 264 13.40 -42.54 -17.60
CA LEU A 264 14.43 -41.54 -17.96
C LEU A 264 15.25 -41.10 -16.75
N ARG A 265 14.63 -41.01 -15.56
CA ARG A 265 15.33 -40.79 -14.30
C ARG A 265 16.22 -41.97 -13.90
N GLY A 266 15.74 -43.21 -14.06
CA GLY A 266 16.55 -44.41 -13.82
C GLY A 266 17.82 -44.44 -14.67
N LYS A 267 17.71 -44.00 -15.93
CA LYS A 267 18.82 -43.81 -16.87
C LYS A 267 19.65 -42.54 -16.62
N LYS A 268 19.34 -41.76 -15.58
CA LYS A 268 20.02 -40.49 -15.22
C LYS A 268 20.02 -39.44 -16.34
N LEU A 269 19.08 -39.50 -17.30
CA LEU A 269 18.91 -38.52 -18.38
C LEU A 269 18.03 -37.33 -17.96
N THR A 270 17.25 -37.51 -16.91
CA THR A 270 16.41 -36.45 -16.35
C THR A 270 16.51 -36.44 -14.83
N PHE A 271 16.26 -35.28 -14.23
CA PHE A 271 16.09 -35.13 -12.79
C PHE A 271 14.85 -34.30 -12.50
N LYS A 272 14.34 -34.43 -11.27
CA LYS A 272 13.22 -33.61 -10.79
C LYS A 272 13.73 -32.57 -9.81
N ARG A 273 13.23 -31.35 -9.89
CA ARG A 273 13.47 -30.30 -8.90
C ARG A 273 12.14 -29.70 -8.47
N LYS A 274 12.01 -29.43 -7.18
CA LYS A 274 10.88 -28.64 -6.67
C LYS A 274 11.16 -27.17 -6.98
N ARG A 275 10.26 -26.48 -7.67
CA ARG A 275 10.25 -25.03 -7.74
C ARG A 275 9.35 -24.50 -6.61
N PRO A 276 9.83 -23.53 -5.82
CA PRO A 276 8.99 -22.93 -4.80
C PRO A 276 7.81 -22.23 -5.45
N LYS A 277 6.69 -22.16 -4.74
CA LYS A 277 5.51 -21.41 -5.18
C LYS A 277 5.87 -19.93 -5.10
N THR A 278 5.71 -19.23 -6.20
CA THR A 278 5.86 -17.78 -6.26
C THR A 278 4.51 -17.09 -6.21
N TYR A 279 4.49 -15.93 -5.57
CA TYR A 279 3.38 -15.01 -5.51
C TYR A 279 3.74 -13.76 -6.29
N ALA A 280 2.78 -13.19 -7.00
CA ALA A 280 2.94 -11.97 -7.77
C ALA A 280 1.70 -11.09 -7.60
N LEU A 281 1.85 -9.78 -7.77
CA LEU A 281 0.72 -8.86 -7.75
C LEU A 281 -0.17 -9.03 -8.99
N THR A 282 -1.46 -8.89 -8.80
CA THR A 282 -2.43 -8.70 -9.90
C THR A 282 -2.41 -7.25 -10.38
N LYS A 283 -3.24 -6.92 -11.38
CA LYS A 283 -3.46 -5.51 -11.78
C LYS A 283 -3.97 -4.66 -10.61
N GLU A 284 -4.93 -5.18 -9.86
CA GLU A 284 -5.51 -4.52 -8.67
C GLU A 284 -4.46 -4.41 -7.55
N GLY A 285 -3.73 -5.48 -7.25
CA GLY A 285 -2.62 -5.44 -6.31
C GLY A 285 -1.54 -4.42 -6.66
N THR A 286 -1.22 -4.29 -7.95
CA THR A 286 -0.28 -3.28 -8.45
C THR A 286 -0.78 -1.86 -8.22
N GLN A 287 -2.08 -1.61 -8.39
CA GLN A 287 -2.67 -0.29 -8.10
C GLN A 287 -2.57 0.06 -6.62
N ILE A 288 -2.88 -0.88 -5.74
CA ILE A 288 -2.74 -0.71 -4.29
C ILE A 288 -1.28 -0.50 -3.89
N ALA A 289 -0.35 -1.25 -4.47
CA ALA A 289 1.07 -1.06 -4.20
C ALA A 289 1.55 0.35 -4.60
N ARG A 290 1.14 0.84 -5.78
CA ARG A 290 1.42 2.22 -6.22
C ARG A 290 0.82 3.26 -5.28
N LEU A 291 -0.38 3.01 -4.77
CA LEU A 291 -1.00 3.89 -3.79
C LEU A 291 -0.18 3.97 -2.50
N LEU A 292 0.20 2.81 -1.95
CA LEU A 292 1.03 2.73 -0.74
C LEU A 292 2.37 3.44 -0.94
N GLU A 293 2.97 3.31 -2.13
CA GLU A 293 4.20 4.01 -2.46
C GLU A 293 4.01 5.52 -2.56
N LYS A 294 2.92 6.00 -3.17
CA LYS A 294 2.60 7.44 -3.18
C LYS A 294 2.38 7.98 -1.77
N ILE A 295 1.72 7.23 -0.88
CA ILE A 295 1.57 7.60 0.53
C ILE A 295 2.95 7.70 1.20
N ARG A 296 3.84 6.73 0.97
CA ARG A 296 5.20 6.74 1.50
C ARG A 296 5.99 7.96 1.04
N VAL A 297 5.93 8.30 -0.25
CA VAL A 297 6.58 9.49 -0.80
C VAL A 297 6.04 10.76 -0.14
N LEU A 298 4.71 10.89 -0.01
CA LEU A 298 4.09 12.03 0.68
C LEU A 298 4.58 12.14 2.13
N LEU A 299 4.72 11.04 2.85
CA LEU A 299 5.27 11.06 4.21
C LEU A 299 6.70 11.57 4.25
N ILE A 300 7.55 11.16 3.31
CA ILE A 300 8.94 11.63 3.21
C ILE A 300 8.98 13.13 2.94
N GLU A 301 8.18 13.61 1.99
CA GLU A 301 8.06 15.04 1.68
C GLU A 301 7.70 15.87 2.93
N PHE A 302 6.70 15.42 3.69
CA PHE A 302 6.27 16.12 4.91
C PHE A 302 7.28 16.01 6.05
N ALA A 303 8.03 14.91 6.15
CA ALA A 303 9.13 14.76 7.11
C ALA A 303 10.28 15.73 6.79
N GLN A 304 10.70 15.81 5.53
CA GLN A 304 11.74 16.74 5.07
C GLN A 304 11.31 18.20 5.28
N ALA A 305 10.09 18.54 4.86
CA ALA A 305 9.47 19.85 5.08
C ALA A 305 9.46 20.26 6.56
N SER A 306 9.21 19.31 7.46
CA SER A 306 9.19 19.59 8.90
C SER A 306 10.58 19.80 9.49
N ALA A 307 11.60 19.09 8.97
CA ALA A 307 12.99 19.28 9.36
C ALA A 307 13.48 20.69 9.03
N GLU A 308 13.17 21.20 7.82
CA GLU A 308 13.54 22.55 7.37
C GLU A 308 12.90 23.71 8.15
N ILE A 309 11.86 23.45 8.94
CA ILE A 309 11.16 24.46 9.77
C ILE A 309 11.66 24.44 11.22
N THR A 310 12.38 23.39 11.60
CA THR A 310 12.91 23.19 12.95
C THR A 310 14.36 23.69 13.07
N THR A 311 15.09 23.70 11.95
CA THR A 311 16.33 24.46 11.75
C THR A 311 16.06 25.95 11.59
#